data_AF-A0A0T6B975-F1
#
_entry.id   AF-A0A0T6B975-F1
#
_cell.length_a   1.000
_cell.length_b   1.000
_cell.length_c   1.000
_cell.angle_alpha   90.00
_cell.angle_beta   90.00
_cell.angle_gamma   90.00
#
_symmetry.space_group_name_H-M   'P 1'
#
loop_
_entity.id
_entity.type
_entity.pdbx_description
1 polymer ?
#
loop_
_entity_poly.entity_id
_entity_poly.type
_entity_poly.pdbx_seq_one_letter_code
_entity_poly.pdbx_strand_id
1 'polypeptide(L)'
;ESEPPKEVTHLTVETLPEYVKDGNHFVKFYAPWCAHSFRLEPIWNKIAEAPEFEGKVSLARVDCDDNKSLCKDYDIKGYPTLIWLKDGKVVRKYAGTRTHRNIISFIREMINEKPITE
;
A
#
# COMPACT_ATOMS: atom_id res chain seq x y z
N GLU A 1 14.91 3.00 -24.85
CA GLU A 1 14.99 3.47 -23.46
C GLU A 1 14.22 2.46 -22.62
N SER A 2 14.92 1.64 -21.85
CA SER A 2 14.30 0.58 -21.05
C SER A 2 13.80 1.22 -19.77
N GLU A 3 12.53 1.61 -19.73
CA GLU A 3 11.88 2.05 -18.50
C GLU A 3 12.14 0.99 -17.41
N PRO A 4 12.62 1.38 -16.21
CA PRO A 4 12.82 0.42 -15.14
C PRO A 4 11.50 -0.28 -14.85
N PRO A 5 11.50 -1.58 -14.50
CA PRO A 5 10.27 -2.27 -14.12
C PRO A 5 9.58 -1.44 -13.03
N LYS A 6 8.26 -1.28 -13.15
CA LYS A 6 7.40 -0.53 -12.21
C LYS A 6 7.42 -1.26 -10.86
N GLU A 7 8.50 -1.06 -10.12
CA GLU A 7 8.84 -1.85 -8.95
C GLU A 7 8.09 -1.30 -7.74
N VAL A 8 7.42 -2.17 -7.00
CA VAL A 8 6.76 -1.81 -5.74
C VAL A 8 7.82 -1.25 -4.80
N THR A 9 7.73 0.06 -4.52
CA THR A 9 8.73 0.75 -3.71
C THR A 9 8.78 0.15 -2.30
N HIS A 10 9.97 -0.28 -1.87
CA HIS A 10 10.21 -0.71 -0.51
C HIS A 10 10.48 0.52 0.35
N LEU A 11 9.54 0.84 1.25
CA LEU A 11 9.65 2.01 2.12
C LEU A 11 10.20 1.62 3.48
N THR A 12 11.11 2.45 3.98
CA THR A 12 11.67 2.36 5.32
C THR A 12 11.09 3.46 6.20
N VAL A 13 11.42 3.44 7.50
CA VAL A 13 11.01 4.49 8.45
C VAL A 13 11.36 5.90 7.96
N GLU A 14 12.47 6.05 7.26
CA GLU A 14 12.99 7.34 6.82
C GLU A 14 12.33 7.83 5.52
N THR A 15 12.04 6.91 4.58
CA THR A 15 11.53 7.29 3.25
C THR A 15 10.02 7.34 3.17
N LEU A 16 9.31 6.63 4.06
CA LEU A 16 7.86 6.60 4.06
C LEU A 16 7.21 8.00 4.22
N PRO A 17 7.57 8.84 5.20
CA PRO A 17 6.90 10.13 5.39
C PRO A 17 7.06 11.09 4.21
N GLU A 18 8.21 11.08 3.53
CA GLU A 18 8.41 11.88 2.32
C GLU A 18 7.66 11.30 1.12
N TYR A 19 7.67 9.96 0.97
CA TYR A 19 6.97 9.29 -0.11
C TYR A 19 5.47 9.53 -0.03
N VAL A 20 4.88 9.40 1.16
CA VAL A 20 3.43 9.52 1.34
C VAL A 20 2.95 10.97 1.45
N LYS A 21 3.85 11.96 1.40
CA LYS A 21 3.59 13.37 1.69
C LYS A 21 2.49 13.99 0.83
N ASP A 22 2.43 13.60 -0.44
CA ASP A 22 1.51 14.18 -1.43
C ASP A 22 0.87 13.10 -2.29
N GLY A 23 -0.43 13.19 -2.52
CA GLY A 23 -1.18 12.28 -3.38
C GLY A 23 -1.67 11.01 -2.67
N ASN A 24 -2.09 10.04 -3.48
CA ASN A 24 -2.68 8.80 -3.00
C ASN A 24 -1.64 7.69 -2.90
N HIS A 25 -1.60 7.02 -1.76
CA HIS A 25 -0.65 5.96 -1.48
C HIS A 25 -1.37 4.77 -0.91
N PHE A 26 -1.03 3.58 -1.40
CA PHE A 26 -1.55 2.34 -0.86
C PHE A 26 -0.39 1.46 -0.40
N VAL A 27 -0.30 1.28 0.91
CA VAL A 27 0.88 0.69 1.55
C VAL A 27 0.54 -0.67 2.14
N LYS A 28 1.31 -1.69 1.74
CA LYS A 28 1.28 -3.05 2.28
C LYS A 28 2.28 -3.21 3.42
N PHE A 29 1.77 -3.32 4.65
CA PHE A 29 2.55 -3.71 5.82
C PHE A 29 2.60 -5.23 5.92
N TYR A 30 3.80 -5.80 5.81
CA TYR A 30 3.99 -7.24 5.76
C TYR A 30 5.12 -7.69 6.69
N ALA A 31 5.26 -9.02 6.83
CA ALA A 31 6.39 -9.66 7.49
C ALA A 31 6.84 -10.86 6.64
N PRO A 32 8.15 -11.09 6.46
CA PRO A 32 8.70 -12.06 5.52
C PRO A 32 8.44 -13.51 5.95
N TRP A 33 8.32 -13.74 7.26
CA TRP A 33 7.99 -15.04 7.84
C TRP A 33 6.48 -15.38 7.79
N CYS A 34 5.62 -14.46 7.36
CA CYS A 34 4.18 -14.66 7.37
C CYS A 34 3.67 -15.26 6.05
N ALA A 35 3.20 -16.51 6.09
CA ALA A 35 2.65 -17.20 4.92
C ALA A 35 1.49 -16.44 4.23
N HIS A 36 0.69 -15.67 4.98
CA HIS A 36 -0.39 -14.84 4.42
C HIS A 36 0.14 -13.66 3.59
N SER A 37 1.29 -13.11 3.97
CA SER A 37 1.95 -12.03 3.24
C SER A 37 2.55 -12.55 1.94
N PHE A 38 3.19 -13.72 1.99
CA PHE A 38 3.77 -14.37 0.80
C PHE A 38 2.70 -14.65 -0.27
N ARG A 39 1.51 -15.12 0.12
CA ARG A 39 0.40 -15.34 -0.83
C ARG A 39 -0.13 -14.06 -1.47
N LEU A 40 -0.02 -12.92 -0.78
CA LEU A 40 -0.49 -11.63 -1.28
C LEU A 40 0.54 -10.95 -2.21
N GLU A 41 1.82 -11.27 -2.08
CA GLU A 41 2.88 -10.67 -2.88
C GLU A 41 2.68 -10.74 -4.40
N PRO A 42 2.38 -11.90 -5.03
CA PRO A 42 2.16 -11.95 -6.47
C PRO A 42 0.91 -11.20 -6.91
N ILE A 43 -0.09 -11.08 -6.03
CA ILE A 43 -1.29 -10.28 -6.29
C ILE A 43 -0.93 -8.79 -6.25
N TRP A 44 -0.15 -8.38 -5.26
CA TRP A 44 0.28 -7.00 -5.07
C TRP A 44 1.13 -6.49 -6.24
N ASN A 45 2.08 -7.30 -6.72
CA ASN A 45 2.92 -6.94 -7.86
C ASN A 45 2.08 -6.75 -9.12
N LYS A 46 1.12 -7.65 -9.40
CA LYS A 46 0.20 -7.51 -10.54
C LYS A 46 -0.62 -6.22 -10.51
N ILE A 47 -0.99 -5.76 -9.31
CA ILE A 47 -1.73 -4.51 -9.13
C ILE A 47 -0.80 -3.32 -9.42
N ALA A 48 0.45 -3.38 -8.98
CA ALA A 48 1.45 -2.34 -9.25
C ALA A 48 1.80 -2.21 -10.73
N GLU A 49 1.73 -3.31 -11.47
CA GLU A 49 1.91 -3.31 -12.93
C GLU A 49 0.69 -2.78 -13.70
N ALA A 50 -0.44 -2.55 -13.05
CA ALA A 50 -1.68 -2.16 -13.72
C ALA A 50 -1.60 -0.68 -14.18
N PRO A 51 -1.68 -0.39 -15.49
CA PRO A 51 -1.51 0.96 -16.03
C PRO A 51 -2.63 1.92 -15.63
N GLU A 52 -3.78 1.41 -15.19
CA GLU A 52 -4.91 2.22 -14.74
C GLU A 52 -4.63 3.02 -13.44
N PHE A 53 -3.62 2.59 -12.67
CA PHE A 53 -3.21 3.19 -11.40
C PHE A 53 -1.99 4.09 -11.52
N GLU A 54 -1.28 4.01 -12.64
CA GLU A 54 -0.12 4.84 -12.92
C GLU A 54 -0.47 6.34 -12.85
N GLY A 55 0.31 7.08 -12.06
CA GLY A 55 0.09 8.51 -11.83
C GLY A 55 -1.14 8.85 -10.97
N LYS A 56 -1.95 7.86 -10.54
CA LYS A 56 -3.14 8.08 -9.68
C LYS A 56 -2.94 7.60 -8.26
N VAL A 57 -2.21 6.51 -8.08
CA VAL A 57 -1.87 5.94 -6.77
C VAL A 57 -0.49 5.31 -6.80
N SER A 58 0.25 5.52 -5.73
CA SER A 58 1.55 4.93 -5.49
C SER A 58 1.40 3.69 -4.60
N LEU A 59 1.88 2.54 -5.08
CA LEU A 59 1.83 1.27 -4.35
C LEU A 59 3.16 0.98 -3.70
N ALA A 60 3.16 0.82 -2.38
CA ALA A 60 4.38 0.58 -1.62
C ALA A 60 4.23 -0.60 -0.65
N ARG A 61 5.37 -1.08 -0.15
CA ARG A 61 5.43 -2.13 0.87
C ARG A 61 6.41 -1.75 1.98
N VAL A 62 6.07 -2.17 3.19
CA VAL A 62 6.86 -1.97 4.41
C VAL A 62 7.06 -3.31 5.07
N ASP A 63 8.32 -3.68 5.29
CA ASP A 63 8.68 -4.82 6.11
C ASP A 63 8.63 -4.43 7.59
N CYS A 64 7.66 -4.97 8.31
CA CYS A 64 7.49 -4.72 9.74
C CYS A 64 8.44 -5.52 10.63
N ASP A 65 9.17 -6.50 10.09
CA ASP A 65 10.20 -7.22 10.84
C ASP A 65 11.42 -6.31 11.05
N ASP A 66 11.84 -5.60 9.99
CA ASP A 66 12.88 -4.56 10.06
C ASP A 66 12.37 -3.22 10.61
N ASN A 67 11.10 -2.85 10.34
CA ASN A 67 10.54 -1.53 10.66
C ASN A 67 9.46 -1.59 11.76
N LYS A 68 9.73 -2.31 12.87
CA LYS A 68 8.76 -2.53 13.96
C LYS A 68 8.15 -1.26 14.54
N SER A 69 8.97 -0.21 14.74
CA SER A 69 8.50 1.07 15.30
C SER A 69 7.48 1.74 14.40
N LEU A 70 7.76 1.80 13.09
CA LEU A 70 6.83 2.39 12.13
C LEU A 70 5.52 1.58 12.07
N CYS A 71 5.59 0.26 12.07
CA CYS A 71 4.37 -0.56 12.08
C CYS A 71 3.56 -0.41 13.38
N LYS A 72 4.22 -0.09 14.50
CA LYS A 72 3.53 0.27 15.73
C LYS A 72 2.84 1.63 15.61
N ASP A 73 3.48 2.63 15.00
CA ASP A 73 2.91 3.96 14.79
C ASP A 73 1.66 3.93 13.90
N TYR A 74 1.63 3.03 12.91
CA TYR A 74 0.46 2.78 12.06
C TYR A 74 -0.59 1.83 12.69
N ASP A 75 -0.40 1.42 13.96
CA ASP A 75 -1.27 0.49 14.70
C ASP A 75 -1.50 -0.82 13.91
N ILE A 76 -0.41 -1.43 13.43
CA ILE A 76 -0.44 -2.70 12.71
C ILE A 76 -0.46 -3.85 13.73
N LYS A 77 -1.61 -4.54 13.83
CA LYS A 77 -1.82 -5.64 14.77
C LYS A 77 -1.70 -7.04 14.15
N GLY A 78 -1.54 -7.12 12.84
CA GLY A 78 -1.46 -8.38 12.12
C GLY A 78 -1.04 -8.20 10.67
N TYR A 79 -0.58 -9.28 10.05
CA TYR A 79 -0.01 -9.24 8.71
C TYR A 79 -0.78 -10.14 7.71
N PRO A 80 -0.84 -9.74 6.43
CA PRO A 80 -0.55 -8.40 5.91
C PRO A 80 -1.67 -7.40 6.26
N THR A 81 -1.32 -6.16 6.58
CA THR A 81 -2.28 -5.06 6.73
C THR A 81 -2.08 -4.07 5.58
N LEU A 82 -3.16 -3.63 4.95
CA LEU A 82 -3.10 -2.66 3.85
C LEU A 82 -3.76 -1.36 4.30
N ILE A 83 -3.07 -0.24 4.10
CA ILE A 83 -3.55 1.08 4.52
C ILE A 83 -3.49 2.04 3.36
N TRP A 84 -4.60 2.74 3.13
CA TRP A 84 -4.67 3.89 2.24
C TRP A 84 -4.26 5.16 2.97
N LEU A 85 -3.27 5.83 2.39
CA LEU A 85 -2.73 7.10 2.83
C LEU A 85 -3.02 8.15 1.78
N LYS A 86 -3.37 9.35 2.21
CA LYS A 86 -3.54 10.51 1.34
C LYS A 86 -2.90 11.71 2.00
N ASP A 87 -1.98 12.37 1.30
CA ASP A 87 -1.28 13.57 1.79
C ASP A 87 -0.67 13.36 3.20
N GLY A 88 -0.01 12.22 3.38
CA GLY A 88 0.65 11.80 4.62
C GLY A 88 -0.27 11.24 5.70
N LYS A 89 -1.59 11.26 5.50
CA LYS A 89 -2.57 10.88 6.52
C LYS A 89 -3.22 9.54 6.23
N VAL A 90 -3.43 8.74 7.28
CA VAL A 90 -4.21 7.50 7.20
C VAL A 90 -5.67 7.85 6.92
N VAL A 91 -6.15 7.48 5.74
CA VAL A 91 -7.55 7.66 5.37
C VAL A 91 -8.36 6.43 5.73
N ARG A 92 -7.86 5.25 5.35
CA ARG A 92 -8.64 4.01 5.48
C ARG A 92 -7.76 2.77 5.59
N LYS A 93 -8.09 1.89 6.53
CA LYS A 93 -7.52 0.52 6.58
C LYS A 93 -8.37 -0.40 5.71
N TYR A 94 -7.73 -1.19 4.85
CA TYR A 94 -8.43 -2.16 4.01
C TYR A 94 -8.87 -3.36 4.84
N ALA A 95 -10.17 -3.62 4.88
CA ALA A 95 -10.77 -4.75 5.61
C ALA A 95 -11.34 -5.84 4.69
N GLY A 96 -11.21 -5.69 3.36
CA GLY A 96 -11.76 -6.63 2.39
C GLY A 96 -10.94 -7.92 2.22
N THR A 97 -11.43 -8.81 1.37
CA THR A 97 -10.70 -10.03 1.00
C THR A 97 -9.44 -9.70 0.20
N ARG A 98 -8.34 -10.39 0.45
CA ARG A 98 -7.03 -10.11 -0.17
C ARG A 98 -6.91 -10.71 -1.58
N THR A 99 -7.94 -10.54 -2.40
CA THR A 99 -7.96 -11.00 -3.80
C THR A 99 -7.65 -9.85 -4.74
N HIS A 100 -7.13 -10.17 -5.92
CA HIS A 100 -6.84 -9.19 -6.97
C HIS A 100 -8.03 -8.27 -7.27
N ARG A 101 -9.22 -8.88 -7.44
CA ARG A 101 -10.45 -8.17 -7.81
C ARG A 101 -10.90 -7.20 -6.71
N ASN A 102 -10.91 -7.65 -5.45
CA ASN A 102 -11.38 -6.81 -4.35
C ASN A 102 -10.43 -5.64 -4.08
N ILE A 103 -9.12 -5.88 -4.19
CA ILE A 103 -8.13 -4.81 -4.01
C ILE A 103 -8.21 -3.78 -5.14
N ILE A 104 -8.32 -4.20 -6.40
CA ILE A 104 -8.54 -3.28 -7.53
C ILE A 104 -9.80 -2.46 -7.33
N SER A 105 -10.90 -3.10 -6.93
CA SER A 105 -12.17 -2.41 -6.68
C SER A 105 -12.02 -1.35 -5.60
N PHE A 106 -11.28 -1.65 -4.53
CA PHE A 106 -11.00 -0.70 -3.46
C PHE A 106 -10.14 0.47 -3.94
N ILE A 107 -9.07 0.21 -4.68
CA ILE A 107 -8.22 1.28 -5.23
C ILE A 107 -9.07 2.19 -6.13
N ARG A 108 -9.90 1.62 -7.00
CA ARG A 108 -10.83 2.37 -7.86
C ARG A 108 -11.84 3.20 -7.07
N GLU A 109 -12.34 2.70 -5.95
CA GLU A 109 -13.21 3.46 -5.05
C GLU A 109 -12.43 4.63 -4.46
N MET A 110 -11.27 4.40 -3.85
CA MET A 110 -10.48 5.42 -3.17
C MET A 110 -9.97 6.53 -4.10
N ILE A 111 -9.57 6.21 -5.35
CA ILE A 111 -9.16 7.24 -6.32
C ILE A 111 -10.34 8.10 -6.82
N ASN A 112 -11.57 7.58 -6.76
CA ASN A 112 -12.78 8.26 -7.21
C ASN A 112 -13.58 8.88 -6.04
N GLU A 113 -13.28 8.52 -4.79
CA GLU A 113 -13.86 9.15 -3.62
C GLU A 113 -13.44 10.62 -3.57
N LYS A 114 -14.45 11.50 -3.62
CA LYS A 114 -14.28 12.91 -3.25
C LYS A 114 -13.93 12.97 -1.76
N PRO A 115 -13.09 13.90 -1.31
CA PRO A 115 -12.80 14.04 0.11
C PRO A 115 -14.13 14.12 0.87
N ILE A 116 -14.31 13.23 1.85
CA ILE A 116 -15.44 13.25 2.76
C ILE A 116 -15.29 14.55 3.57
N THR A 117 -15.91 15.61 3.09
CA THR A 117 -16.13 16.85 3.83
C THR A 117 -17.41 16.67 4.64
N GLU A 118 -17.26 16.42 5.94
CA GLU A 118 -18.23 16.79 6.97
C GLU A 118 -17.47 17.37 8.17
#